data_AF-A0A7S2C7G2-F1
#
_entry.id   AF-A0A7S2C7G2-F1
#
_cell.length_a   1.000
_cell.length_b   1.000
_cell.length_c   1.000
_cell.angle_alpha   90.00
_cell.angle_beta   90.00
_cell.angle_gamma   90.00
#
_symmetry.space_group_name_H-M   'P 1'
#
loop_
_entity.id
_entity.type
_entity.pdbx_description
1 polymer ?
#
loop_
_entity_poly.entity_id
_entity_poly.type
_entity_poly.pdbx_seq_one_letter_code
_entity_poly.pdbx_strand_id
1 'polypeptide(L)'
;HLAKTTLRRTSLRALCTSHAEACATLGVPAGSPDQHIKRAFLERSLKHHPDISTDQNAALQFRSLVEARNMLLNANRERSKASVQSTTTGKASRSSSDKATRVAHETKKSRHKFDAQRRSKKRAADGDTASILAQVRALAEMEWADRSERCVSELNARERELEHEAAGQAVCSLQSADGQALSVALPRIRAHLRKRADEIHVQTLEALKPVRDEVAHLYELAALLSKARALKPAGESRGEEATIYALTSIADEEHRALEAKLREDAKQLTVQLEAHGSAANAREAAEMAAKLQVLRGALSRS
;
A
#
# COMPACT_ATOMS: atom_id res chain seq x y z
N HIS A 1 19.15 6.65 -34.72
CA HIS A 1 20.30 6.29 -33.85
C HIS A 1 20.07 6.75 -32.41
N LEU A 2 19.04 6.24 -31.72
CA LEU A 2 18.83 6.48 -30.28
C LEU A 2 18.89 5.13 -29.58
N ALA A 3 19.98 4.92 -28.85
CA ALA A 3 20.27 3.68 -28.16
C ALA A 3 19.23 3.44 -27.07
N LYS A 4 18.41 2.40 -27.23
CA LYS A 4 17.56 1.85 -26.16
C LYS A 4 18.47 1.32 -25.06
N THR A 5 18.71 2.12 -24.02
CA THR A 5 19.34 1.67 -22.78
C THR A 5 18.39 0.71 -22.08
N THR A 6 18.46 -0.55 -22.46
CA THR A 6 17.99 -1.67 -21.64
C THR A 6 18.84 -1.63 -20.37
N LEU A 7 18.33 -0.93 -19.34
CA LEU A 7 18.78 -1.08 -17.97
C LEU A 7 18.54 -2.55 -17.61
N ARG A 8 19.56 -3.36 -17.90
CA ARG A 8 19.67 -4.72 -17.42
C ARG A 8 19.36 -4.62 -15.94
N ARG A 9 18.27 -5.28 -15.52
CA ARG A 9 18.05 -5.72 -14.14
C ARG A 9 19.33 -6.48 -13.77
N THR A 10 20.35 -5.75 -13.32
CA THR A 10 21.53 -6.33 -12.72
C THR A 10 20.96 -7.11 -11.56
N SER A 11 20.99 -8.43 -11.69
CA SER A 11 20.66 -9.36 -10.62
C SER A 11 21.37 -8.83 -9.39
N LEU A 12 20.59 -8.22 -8.50
CA LEU A 12 21.08 -7.56 -7.31
C LEU A 12 21.52 -8.70 -6.40
N ARG A 13 22.81 -9.08 -6.54
CA ARG A 13 23.47 -9.99 -5.61
C ARG A 13 23.18 -9.50 -4.19
N ALA A 14 22.75 -10.42 -3.34
CA ALA A 14 22.62 -10.16 -1.91
C ALA A 14 23.93 -9.53 -1.42
N LEU A 15 23.82 -8.37 -0.76
CA LEU A 15 24.98 -7.59 -0.31
C LEU A 15 25.62 -8.21 0.93
N CYS A 16 24.89 -9.06 1.65
CA CYS A 16 25.39 -9.86 2.76
C CYS A 16 25.37 -11.33 2.34
N THR A 17 26.55 -11.95 2.23
CA THR A 17 26.69 -13.36 1.82
C THR A 17 26.86 -14.30 3.00
N SER A 18 27.26 -13.77 4.16
CA SER A 18 27.50 -14.57 5.36
C SER A 18 26.90 -13.94 6.63
N HIS A 19 26.65 -14.79 7.62
CA HIS A 19 26.22 -14.33 8.95
C HIS A 19 27.26 -13.41 9.61
N ALA A 20 28.55 -13.64 9.38
CA ALA A 20 29.63 -12.79 9.91
C ALA A 20 29.57 -11.38 9.31
N GLU A 21 29.35 -11.28 8.00
CA GLU A 21 29.13 -10.00 7.31
C GLU A 21 27.88 -9.30 7.85
N ALA A 22 26.76 -10.01 8.03
CA ALA A 22 25.54 -9.42 8.59
C ALA A 22 25.75 -8.83 10.00
N CYS A 23 26.51 -9.53 10.85
CA CYS A 23 26.93 -9.01 12.17
C CYS A 23 27.78 -7.74 12.05
N ALA A 24 28.77 -7.72 11.16
CA ALA A 24 29.62 -6.56 10.91
C ALA A 24 28.82 -5.37 10.35
N THR A 25 27.90 -5.63 9.42
CA THR A 25 27.01 -4.65 8.79
C THR A 25 26.05 -3.99 9.78
N LEU A 26 25.65 -4.67 10.86
CA LEU A 26 24.89 -4.04 11.96
C LEU A 26 25.77 -3.57 13.13
N GLY A 27 27.04 -4.00 13.20
CA GLY A 27 27.93 -3.72 14.32
C GLY A 27 27.52 -4.43 15.61
N VAL A 28 26.96 -5.64 15.48
CA VAL A 28 26.51 -6.44 16.63
C VAL A 28 27.36 -7.71 16.76
N PRO A 29 27.67 -8.15 17.99
CA PRO A 29 28.38 -9.40 18.19
C PRO A 29 27.52 -10.60 17.76
N ALA A 30 28.18 -11.68 17.34
CA ALA A 30 27.51 -12.91 16.92
C ALA A 30 26.66 -13.49 18.07
N GLY A 31 25.42 -13.87 17.77
CA GLY A 31 24.49 -14.39 18.78
C GLY A 31 23.81 -13.31 19.65
N SER A 32 23.86 -12.04 19.24
CA SER A 32 23.09 -10.98 19.89
C SER A 32 21.58 -11.31 19.95
N PRO A 33 20.89 -10.93 21.05
CA PRO A 33 19.45 -11.11 21.14
C PRO A 33 18.70 -10.21 20.14
N ASP A 34 17.49 -10.63 19.74
CA ASP A 34 16.66 -9.93 18.75
C ASP A 34 16.44 -8.45 19.06
N GLN A 35 16.30 -8.10 20.35
CA GLN A 35 16.13 -6.71 20.79
C GLN A 35 17.36 -5.86 20.45
N HIS A 36 18.56 -6.41 20.64
CA HIS A 36 19.82 -5.73 20.35
C HIS A 36 20.01 -5.56 18.83
N ILE A 37 19.69 -6.60 18.05
CA ILE A 37 19.71 -6.54 16.58
C ILE A 37 18.77 -5.45 16.05
N LYS A 38 17.53 -5.37 16.58
CA LYS A 38 16.56 -4.35 16.18
C LYS A 38 17.01 -2.95 16.54
N ARG A 39 17.58 -2.76 17.74
CA ARG A 39 18.10 -1.46 18.19
C ARG A 39 19.25 -0.99 17.32
N ALA A 40 20.25 -1.84 17.08
CA ALA A 40 21.38 -1.52 16.22
C ALA A 40 20.95 -1.19 14.78
N PHE A 41 19.97 -1.93 14.25
CA PHE A 41 19.37 -1.63 12.97
C PHE A 41 18.75 -0.23 12.94
N LEU A 42 17.91 0.13 13.93
CA LEU A 42 17.28 1.45 13.99
C LEU A 42 18.31 2.58 14.05
N GLU A 43 19.31 2.45 14.93
CA GLU A 43 20.38 3.44 15.09
C GLU A 43 21.18 3.65 13.80
N ARG A 44 21.52 2.58 13.06
CA ARG A 44 22.20 2.70 11.76
C ARG A 44 21.28 3.17 10.64
N SER A 45 20.02 2.74 10.65
CA SER A 45 19.03 3.10 9.63
C SER A 45 18.75 4.59 9.61
N LEU A 46 18.69 5.24 10.78
CA LEU A 46 18.52 6.68 10.88
C LEU A 46 19.69 7.46 10.26
N LYS A 47 20.91 6.93 10.36
CA LYS A 47 22.12 7.56 9.77
C LYS A 47 22.18 7.40 8.26
N HIS A 48 21.74 6.25 7.76
CA HIS A 48 21.84 5.87 6.34
C HIS A 48 20.48 5.92 5.61
N HIS A 49 19.48 6.60 6.17
CA HIS A 49 18.16 6.70 5.53
C HIS A 49 18.27 7.53 4.23
N PRO A 50 17.69 7.07 3.11
CA PRO A 50 17.81 7.78 1.81
C PRO A 50 17.22 9.19 1.83
N ASP A 51 16.22 9.44 2.68
CA ASP A 51 15.59 10.77 2.76
C ASP A 51 16.34 11.76 3.66
N ILE A 52 17.20 11.26 4.56
CA ILE A 52 17.88 12.09 5.59
C ILE A 52 19.36 12.27 5.24
N SER A 53 19.99 11.23 4.69
CA SER A 53 21.41 11.23 4.37
C SER A 53 21.66 11.90 3.02
N THR A 54 22.67 12.76 2.95
CA THR A 54 23.15 13.38 1.71
C THR A 54 24.05 12.47 0.88
N ASP A 55 24.40 11.27 1.39
CA ASP A 55 25.31 10.36 0.71
C ASP A 55 24.63 9.70 -0.49
N GLN A 56 25.29 9.74 -1.66
CA GLN A 56 24.79 9.09 -2.87
C GLN A 56 24.63 7.56 -2.70
N ASN A 57 25.35 6.97 -1.75
CA ASN A 57 25.31 5.54 -1.44
C ASN A 57 24.35 5.18 -0.29
N ALA A 58 23.60 6.15 0.27
CA ALA A 58 22.72 5.92 1.42
C ALA A 58 21.69 4.81 1.13
N ALA A 59 21.06 4.84 -0.04
CA ALA A 59 20.09 3.83 -0.45
C ALA A 59 20.68 2.40 -0.49
N LEU A 60 21.92 2.26 -0.96
CA LEU A 60 22.62 0.96 -1.01
C LEU A 60 22.99 0.47 0.39
N GLN A 61 23.47 1.36 1.25
CA GLN A 61 23.81 1.05 2.64
C GLN A 61 22.57 0.67 3.44
N PHE A 62 21.47 1.43 3.31
CA PHE A 62 20.19 1.13 3.93
C PHE A 62 19.69 -0.26 3.54
N ARG A 63 19.78 -0.59 2.26
CA ARG A 63 19.42 -1.92 1.77
C ARG A 63 20.28 -3.01 2.40
N SER A 64 21.59 -2.83 2.50
CA SER A 64 22.50 -3.77 3.16
C SER A 64 22.13 -3.97 4.64
N LEU A 65 21.73 -2.91 5.34
CA LEU A 65 21.24 -2.99 6.73
C LEU A 65 19.95 -3.83 6.84
N VAL A 66 19.01 -3.66 5.91
CA VAL A 66 17.76 -4.45 5.87
C VAL A 66 18.05 -5.93 5.64
N GLU A 67 18.92 -6.25 4.68
CA GLU A 67 19.32 -7.62 4.38
C GLU A 67 20.02 -8.28 5.59
N ALA A 68 20.96 -7.56 6.22
CA ALA A 68 21.67 -8.04 7.42
C ALA A 68 20.72 -8.31 8.59
N ARG A 69 19.77 -7.41 8.86
CA ARG A 69 18.75 -7.59 9.91
C ARG A 69 17.91 -8.85 9.68
N ASN A 70 17.40 -9.03 8.46
CA ASN A 70 16.54 -10.16 8.14
C ASN A 70 17.29 -11.49 8.27
N MET A 71 18.55 -11.53 7.83
CA MET A 71 19.41 -12.71 7.97
C MET A 71 19.63 -13.09 9.44
N LEU A 72 19.96 -12.13 10.31
CA LEU A 72 20.23 -12.40 11.72
C LEU A 72 18.96 -12.82 12.50
N LEU A 73 17.81 -12.19 12.23
CA LEU A 73 16.55 -12.58 12.87
C LEU A 73 16.10 -13.99 12.44
N ASN A 74 16.33 -14.36 11.17
CA ASN A 74 16.06 -15.71 10.71
C ASN A 74 17.01 -16.73 11.35
N ALA A 75 18.32 -16.42 11.45
CA ALA A 75 19.28 -17.29 12.13
C ALA A 75 18.93 -17.53 13.61
N ASN A 76 18.47 -16.50 14.33
CA ASN A 76 18.02 -16.65 15.72
C ASN A 76 16.75 -17.50 15.84
N ARG A 77 15.81 -17.37 14.90
CA ARG A 77 14.62 -18.24 14.83
C ARG A 77 14.99 -19.70 14.58
N GLU A 78 15.91 -19.97 13.66
CA GLU A 78 16.38 -21.32 13.36
C GLU A 78 17.11 -21.95 14.56
N ARG A 79 17.96 -21.17 15.24
CA ARG A 79 18.61 -21.61 16.48
C ARG A 79 17.60 -21.94 17.58
N SER A 80 16.55 -21.14 17.71
CA SER A 80 15.48 -21.38 18.67
C SER A 80 14.69 -22.66 18.34
N LYS A 81 14.42 -22.92 17.06
CA LYS A 81 13.79 -24.17 16.60
C LYS A 81 14.67 -25.40 16.87
N ALA A 82 15.97 -25.31 16.57
CA ALA A 82 16.93 -26.38 16.82
C ALA A 82 17.03 -26.72 18.32
N SER A 83 16.99 -25.71 19.19
CA SER A 83 16.99 -25.92 20.65
C SER A 83 15.77 -26.67 21.16
N VAL A 84 14.59 -26.44 20.57
CA VAL A 84 13.34 -27.11 20.98
C VAL A 84 13.27 -28.57 20.51
N GLN A 85 13.85 -28.89 19.36
CA GLN A 85 13.87 -30.26 18.85
C GLN A 85 14.83 -31.18 19.62
N SER A 86 15.83 -30.63 20.32
CA SER A 86 16.79 -31.41 21.11
C SER A 86 16.20 -32.02 22.40
N THR A 87 15.05 -31.56 22.89
CA THR A 87 14.49 -31.99 24.19
C THR A 87 13.38 -33.03 24.09
N THR A 88 12.89 -33.36 22.90
CA THR A 88 11.74 -34.27 22.73
C THR A 88 12.10 -35.73 22.43
N THR A 89 13.38 -36.09 22.35
CA THR A 89 13.83 -37.49 22.18
C THR A 89 14.14 -38.21 23.50
N GLY A 90 13.89 -37.58 24.65
CA GLY A 90 14.04 -38.16 25.98
C GLY A 90 12.91 -39.12 26.37
N LYS A 91 13.02 -40.37 25.90
CA LYS A 91 12.67 -41.62 26.61
C LYS A 91 11.48 -41.55 27.60
N ALA A 92 10.31 -41.93 27.10
CA ALA A 92 9.15 -42.27 27.90
C ALA A 92 9.45 -43.42 28.89
N SER A 93 9.66 -43.10 30.16
CA SER A 93 9.63 -44.08 31.25
C SER A 93 8.17 -44.32 31.64
N ARG A 94 7.66 -45.50 31.25
CA ARG A 94 6.41 -46.10 31.70
C ARG A 94 6.51 -46.41 33.20
N SER A 95 5.76 -45.71 34.06
CA SER A 95 5.37 -46.28 35.36
C SER A 95 4.14 -45.59 35.99
N SER A 96 3.32 -46.43 36.61
CA SER A 96 2.21 -46.14 37.53
C SER A 96 0.83 -45.87 36.91
N SER A 97 0.04 -46.95 36.79
CA SER A 97 -1.34 -46.95 36.28
C SER A 97 -2.42 -46.68 37.32
N ASP A 98 -2.12 -46.55 38.62
CA ASP A 98 -3.18 -46.67 39.65
C ASP A 98 -3.55 -45.36 40.37
N LYS A 99 -3.04 -44.20 39.91
CA LYS A 99 -3.46 -42.86 40.38
C LYS A 99 -4.29 -42.06 39.37
N ALA A 100 -4.63 -42.65 38.22
CA ALA A 100 -5.19 -41.96 37.06
C ALA A 100 -6.65 -41.48 37.24
N THR A 101 -7.45 -42.10 38.12
CA THR A 101 -8.89 -41.79 38.23
C THR A 101 -9.19 -40.60 39.14
N ARG A 102 -8.36 -40.31 40.15
CA ARG A 102 -8.56 -39.15 41.06
C ARG A 102 -8.08 -37.83 40.43
N VAL A 103 -6.98 -37.85 39.68
CA VAL A 103 -6.46 -36.68 38.96
C VAL A 103 -7.35 -36.32 37.75
N ALA A 104 -8.03 -37.29 37.15
CA ALA A 104 -8.98 -37.07 36.05
C ALA A 104 -10.21 -36.21 36.44
N HIS A 105 -10.62 -36.21 37.71
CA HIS A 105 -11.75 -35.39 38.17
C HIS A 105 -11.33 -33.95 38.55
N GLU A 106 -10.12 -33.76 39.07
CA GLU A 106 -9.52 -32.45 39.36
C GLU A 106 -9.19 -31.67 38.06
N THR A 107 -8.73 -32.38 37.02
CA THR A 107 -8.38 -31.81 35.72
C THR A 107 -9.57 -31.31 34.91
N LYS A 108 -10.78 -31.84 35.15
CA LYS A 108 -12.02 -31.35 34.52
C LYS A 108 -12.45 -29.98 35.07
N LYS A 109 -12.35 -29.76 36.39
CA LYS A 109 -12.67 -28.45 37.00
C LYS A 109 -11.67 -27.36 36.63
N SER A 110 -10.38 -27.70 36.52
CA SER A 110 -9.34 -26.76 36.09
C SER A 110 -9.42 -26.42 34.59
N ARG A 111 -9.80 -27.38 33.72
CA ARG A 111 -10.09 -27.11 32.30
C ARG A 111 -11.21 -26.09 32.09
N HIS A 112 -12.32 -26.21 32.81
CA HIS A 112 -13.42 -25.24 32.69
C HIS A 112 -13.02 -23.82 33.11
N LYS A 113 -12.18 -23.66 34.14
CA LYS A 113 -11.63 -22.35 34.53
C LYS A 113 -10.72 -21.78 33.44
N PHE A 114 -9.88 -22.61 32.84
CA PHE A 114 -8.96 -22.19 31.77
C PHE A 114 -9.70 -21.81 30.49
N ASP A 115 -10.74 -22.56 30.11
CA ASP A 115 -11.57 -22.26 28.95
C ASP A 115 -12.42 -20.99 29.15
N ALA A 116 -12.92 -20.75 30.36
CA ALA A 116 -13.60 -19.49 30.70
C ALA A 116 -12.64 -18.29 30.58
N GLN A 117 -11.41 -18.43 31.08
CA GLN A 117 -10.39 -17.38 30.99
C GLN A 117 -9.90 -17.15 29.55
N ARG A 118 -9.86 -18.20 28.72
CA ARG A 118 -9.54 -18.09 27.29
C ARG A 118 -10.66 -17.39 26.51
N ARG A 119 -11.93 -17.65 26.84
CA ARG A 119 -13.09 -16.98 26.24
C ARG A 119 -13.17 -15.50 26.63
N SER A 120 -12.86 -15.14 27.88
CA SER A 120 -12.83 -13.73 28.29
C SER A 120 -11.68 -12.96 27.62
N LYS A 121 -10.50 -13.56 27.49
CA LYS A 121 -9.36 -12.95 26.79
C LYS A 121 -9.60 -12.79 25.28
N LYS A 122 -10.31 -13.74 24.65
CA LYS A 122 -10.70 -13.64 23.24
C LYS A 122 -11.68 -12.47 22.99
N ARG A 123 -12.68 -12.29 23.87
CA ARG A 123 -13.62 -11.16 23.76
C ARG A 123 -12.94 -9.79 23.91
N ALA A 124 -11.90 -9.69 24.74
CA ALA A 124 -11.10 -8.47 24.84
C ALA A 124 -10.32 -8.20 23.53
N ALA A 125 -9.70 -9.23 22.94
CA ALA A 125 -8.97 -9.09 21.68
C ALA A 125 -9.88 -8.73 20.48
N ASP A 126 -11.08 -9.32 20.41
CA ASP A 126 -12.04 -9.03 19.35
C ASP A 126 -12.54 -7.57 19.45
N GLY A 127 -12.72 -7.04 20.68
CA GLY A 127 -13.05 -5.63 20.91
C GLY A 127 -11.99 -4.65 20.40
N ASP A 128 -10.72 -4.98 20.59
CA ASP A 128 -9.60 -4.15 20.13
C ASP A 128 -9.53 -4.10 18.59
N THR A 129 -9.84 -5.22 17.90
CA THR A 129 -9.82 -5.22 16.43
C THR A 129 -10.89 -4.34 15.79
N ALA A 130 -12.10 -4.30 16.36
CA ALA A 130 -13.16 -3.41 15.88
C ALA A 130 -12.80 -1.93 16.11
N SER A 131 -12.18 -1.62 17.25
CA SER A 131 -11.68 -0.28 17.55
C SER A 131 -10.58 0.18 16.59
N ILE A 132 -9.62 -0.71 16.29
CA ILE A 132 -8.53 -0.42 15.33
C ILE A 132 -9.10 -0.19 13.92
N LEU A 133 -10.04 -1.03 13.46
CA LEU A 133 -10.66 -0.86 12.14
C LEU A 133 -11.45 0.45 12.03
N ALA A 134 -12.16 0.85 13.10
CA ALA A 134 -12.83 2.14 13.14
C ALA A 134 -11.84 3.32 13.07
N GLN A 135 -10.71 3.21 13.76
CA GLN A 135 -9.66 4.23 13.75
C GLN A 135 -8.96 4.34 12.38
N VAL A 136 -8.69 3.21 11.73
CA VAL A 136 -8.13 3.17 10.37
C VAL A 136 -9.10 3.78 9.36
N ARG A 137 -10.40 3.49 9.48
CA ARG A 137 -11.44 4.09 8.63
C ARG A 137 -11.50 5.61 8.79
N ALA A 138 -11.47 6.10 10.04
CA ALA A 138 -11.49 7.54 10.32
C ALA A 138 -10.26 8.26 9.74
N LEU A 139 -9.07 7.65 9.85
CA LEU A 139 -7.85 8.19 9.24
C LEU A 139 -7.92 8.21 7.71
N ALA A 140 -8.45 7.15 7.09
CA ALA A 140 -8.63 7.10 5.64
C ALA A 140 -9.63 8.17 5.15
N GLU A 141 -10.73 8.40 5.89
CA GLU A 141 -11.71 9.45 5.58
C GLU A 141 -11.10 10.86 5.71
N MET A 142 -10.27 11.09 6.74
CA MET A 142 -9.55 12.36 6.93
C MET A 142 -8.51 12.61 5.83
N GLU A 143 -7.69 11.61 5.49
CA GLU A 143 -6.72 11.75 4.39
C GLU A 143 -7.41 12.00 3.04
N TRP A 144 -8.57 11.39 2.82
CA TRP A 144 -9.35 11.60 1.62
C TRP A 144 -9.90 13.02 1.54
N ALA A 145 -10.44 13.54 2.65
CA ALA A 145 -10.85 14.93 2.77
C ALA A 145 -9.69 15.89 2.43
N ASP A 146 -8.53 15.75 3.08
CA ASP A 146 -7.35 16.59 2.84
C ASP A 146 -6.84 16.54 1.39
N ARG A 147 -6.84 15.36 0.76
CA ARG A 147 -6.42 15.22 -0.65
C ARG A 147 -7.43 15.85 -1.60
N SER A 148 -8.72 15.67 -1.34
CA SER A 148 -9.78 16.29 -2.15
C SER A 148 -9.74 17.81 -2.07
N GLU A 149 -9.51 18.38 -0.88
CA GLU A 149 -9.39 19.82 -0.69
C GLU A 149 -8.14 20.39 -1.40
N ARG A 150 -7.01 19.67 -1.35
CA ARG A 150 -5.81 20.02 -2.13
C ARG A 150 -6.07 20.00 -3.63
N CYS A 151 -6.74 18.96 -4.14
CA CYS A 151 -7.09 18.84 -5.55
C CYS A 151 -7.99 20.01 -6.01
N VAL A 152 -9.02 20.34 -5.23
CA VAL A 152 -9.89 21.49 -5.50
C VAL A 152 -9.11 22.81 -5.47
N SER A 153 -8.19 22.96 -4.51
CA SER A 153 -7.34 24.15 -4.41
C SER A 153 -6.39 24.30 -5.60
N GLU A 154 -5.78 23.20 -6.07
CA GLU A 154 -4.93 23.18 -7.26
C GLU A 154 -5.72 23.51 -8.53
N LEU A 155 -6.94 22.96 -8.68
CA LEU A 155 -7.82 23.29 -9.80
C LEU A 155 -8.21 24.78 -9.80
N ASN A 156 -8.58 25.32 -8.63
CA ASN A 156 -8.90 26.75 -8.50
C ASN A 156 -7.68 27.65 -8.77
N ALA A 157 -6.48 27.23 -8.35
CA ALA A 157 -5.25 27.96 -8.66
C ALA A 157 -4.99 27.97 -10.16
N ARG A 158 -5.15 26.82 -10.83
CA ARG A 158 -4.98 26.70 -12.27
C ARG A 158 -6.03 27.50 -13.05
N GLU A 159 -7.27 27.55 -12.57
CA GLU A 159 -8.31 28.40 -13.14
C GLU A 159 -7.89 29.88 -13.10
N ARG A 160 -7.37 30.37 -11.97
CA ARG A 160 -6.86 31.76 -11.86
C ARG A 160 -5.66 32.02 -12.76
N GLU A 161 -4.74 31.07 -12.89
CA GLU A 161 -3.60 31.18 -13.82
C GLU A 161 -4.09 31.32 -15.26
N LEU A 162 -5.06 30.51 -15.69
CA LEU A 162 -5.66 30.60 -17.02
C LEU A 162 -6.42 31.92 -17.23
N GLU A 163 -7.09 32.44 -16.19
CA GLU A 163 -7.71 33.77 -16.24
C GLU A 163 -6.65 34.88 -16.42
N HIS A 164 -5.52 34.80 -15.73
CA HIS A 164 -4.40 35.73 -15.89
C HIS A 164 -3.72 35.63 -17.26
N GLU A 165 -3.49 34.41 -17.76
CA GLU A 165 -2.95 34.18 -19.11
C GLU A 165 -3.89 34.73 -20.19
N ALA A 166 -5.20 34.47 -20.06
CA ALA A 166 -6.21 34.98 -20.98
C ALA A 166 -6.31 36.51 -20.91
N ALA A 167 -6.21 37.11 -19.71
CA ALA A 167 -6.17 38.55 -19.55
C ALA A 167 -4.91 39.16 -20.19
N GLY A 168 -3.74 38.53 -20.00
CA GLY A 168 -2.48 38.95 -20.63
C GLY A 168 -2.54 38.91 -22.15
N GLN A 169 -3.09 37.83 -22.73
CA GLN A 169 -3.30 37.71 -24.17
C GLN A 169 -4.31 38.72 -24.71
N ALA A 170 -5.39 38.99 -23.96
CA ALA A 170 -6.38 40.00 -24.33
C ALA A 170 -5.79 41.42 -24.34
N VAL A 171 -4.95 41.75 -23.35
CA VAL A 171 -4.25 43.05 -23.27
C VAL A 171 -3.27 43.21 -24.45
N CYS A 172 -2.51 42.17 -24.80
CA CYS A 172 -1.62 42.20 -25.97
C CYS A 172 -2.42 42.36 -27.28
N SER A 173 -3.60 41.77 -27.38
CA SER A 173 -4.45 41.86 -28.59
C SER A 173 -5.14 43.23 -28.73
N LEU A 174 -5.54 43.85 -27.61
CA LEU A 174 -6.18 45.17 -27.56
C LEU A 174 -5.26 46.31 -28.02
N GLN A 175 -3.95 46.11 -28.01
CA GLN A 175 -2.99 47.09 -28.56
C GLN A 175 -2.96 47.11 -30.10
N SER A 176 -3.65 46.19 -30.80
CA SER A 176 -3.54 46.05 -32.26
C SER A 176 -4.82 46.26 -33.08
N ALA A 177 -6.03 46.26 -32.50
CA ALA A 177 -7.26 46.55 -33.26
C ALA A 177 -8.47 46.91 -32.37
N ASP A 178 -9.29 47.84 -32.87
CA ASP A 178 -10.63 48.30 -32.43
C ASP A 178 -11.27 47.59 -31.23
N GLY A 179 -11.12 48.19 -30.04
CA GLY A 179 -11.58 47.64 -28.74
C GLY A 179 -13.09 47.39 -28.58
N GLN A 180 -13.93 47.75 -29.56
CA GLN A 180 -15.38 47.48 -29.50
C GLN A 180 -15.75 46.04 -29.84
N ALA A 181 -14.98 45.34 -30.69
CA ALA A 181 -15.31 43.96 -31.07
C ALA A 181 -15.03 42.94 -29.93
N LEU A 182 -14.05 43.23 -29.08
CA LEU A 182 -13.60 42.34 -28.00
C LEU A 182 -14.55 42.30 -26.80
N SER A 183 -15.25 43.40 -26.48
CA SER A 183 -16.19 43.44 -25.35
C SER A 183 -17.41 42.52 -25.57
N VAL A 184 -17.80 42.29 -26.83
CA VAL A 184 -18.89 41.40 -27.21
C VAL A 184 -18.42 39.93 -27.33
N ALA A 185 -17.17 39.70 -27.72
CA ALA A 185 -16.62 38.36 -27.91
C ALA A 185 -16.25 37.67 -26.58
N LEU A 186 -15.73 38.40 -25.59
CA LEU A 186 -15.24 37.83 -24.32
C LEU A 186 -16.30 37.05 -23.52
N PRO A 187 -17.54 37.56 -23.33
CA PRO A 187 -18.57 36.80 -22.63
C PRO A 187 -18.94 35.49 -23.35
N ARG A 188 -18.93 35.47 -24.68
CA ARG A 188 -19.20 34.28 -25.50
C ARG A 188 -18.09 33.24 -25.37
N ILE A 189 -16.83 33.68 -25.38
CA ILE A 189 -15.68 32.80 -25.16
C ILE A 189 -15.73 32.21 -23.76
N ARG A 190 -15.98 33.02 -22.71
CA ARG A 190 -16.13 32.52 -21.33
C ARG A 190 -17.27 31.52 -21.19
N ALA A 191 -18.43 31.78 -21.79
CA ALA A 191 -19.56 30.86 -21.79
C ALA A 191 -19.22 29.53 -22.49
N HIS A 192 -18.50 29.58 -23.60
CA HIS A 192 -18.06 28.37 -24.32
C HIS A 192 -17.05 27.56 -23.51
N LEU A 193 -16.08 28.23 -22.86
CA LEU A 193 -15.09 27.56 -22.01
C LEU A 193 -15.73 26.91 -20.78
N ARG A 194 -16.69 27.58 -20.11
CA ARG A 194 -17.44 26.99 -18.99
C ARG A 194 -18.23 25.75 -19.41
N LYS A 195 -19.03 25.87 -20.48
CA LYS A 195 -19.78 24.72 -21.03
C LYS A 195 -18.87 23.53 -21.33
N ARG A 196 -17.69 23.80 -21.88
CA ARG A 196 -16.70 22.77 -22.20
C ARG A 196 -16.06 22.16 -20.96
N ALA A 197 -15.78 22.95 -19.93
CA ALA A 197 -15.29 22.45 -18.65
C ALA A 197 -16.31 21.51 -18.00
N ASP A 198 -17.60 21.87 -18.04
CA ASP A 198 -18.70 21.03 -17.55
C ASP A 198 -18.80 19.72 -18.35
N GLU A 199 -18.68 19.77 -19.68
CA GLU A 199 -18.67 18.58 -20.55
C GLU A 199 -17.49 17.64 -20.20
N ILE A 200 -16.27 18.18 -20.01
CA ILE A 200 -15.10 17.39 -19.62
C ILE A 200 -15.28 16.79 -18.22
N HIS A 201 -15.86 17.55 -17.28
CA HIS A 201 -16.15 17.06 -15.93
C HIS A 201 -17.11 15.86 -15.97
N VAL A 202 -18.21 15.96 -16.73
CA VAL A 202 -19.17 14.87 -16.91
C VAL A 202 -18.52 13.65 -17.56
N GLN A 203 -17.75 13.83 -18.63
CA GLN A 203 -17.03 12.73 -19.29
C GLN A 203 -16.04 12.03 -18.35
N THR A 204 -15.36 12.81 -17.50
CA THR A 204 -14.43 12.27 -16.51
C THR A 204 -15.16 11.45 -15.45
N LEU A 205 -16.31 11.93 -14.97
CA LEU A 205 -17.16 11.18 -14.03
C LEU A 205 -17.71 9.89 -14.64
N GLU A 206 -18.11 9.92 -15.91
CA GLU A 206 -18.55 8.71 -16.63
C GLU A 206 -17.40 7.70 -16.83
N ALA A 207 -16.21 8.18 -17.20
CA ALA A 207 -15.02 7.33 -17.35
C ALA A 207 -14.58 6.70 -16.01
N LEU A 208 -14.86 7.36 -14.89
CA LEU A 208 -14.58 6.87 -13.53
C LEU A 208 -15.62 5.89 -12.99
N LYS A 209 -16.80 5.81 -13.61
CA LYS A 209 -17.89 4.92 -13.19
C LYS A 209 -17.48 3.44 -13.06
N PRO A 210 -16.80 2.80 -14.04
CA PRO A 210 -16.38 1.39 -13.89
C PRO A 210 -15.43 1.17 -12.71
N VAL A 211 -14.51 2.10 -12.46
CA VAL A 211 -13.58 2.02 -11.32
C VAL A 211 -14.35 2.15 -10.00
N ARG A 212 -15.34 3.03 -9.94
CA ARG A 212 -16.21 3.17 -8.77
C ARG A 212 -17.03 1.90 -8.51
N ASP A 213 -17.57 1.28 -9.55
CA ASP A 213 -18.35 0.06 -9.44
C ASP A 213 -17.48 -1.14 -9.02
N GLU A 214 -16.24 -1.23 -9.52
CA GLU A 214 -15.26 -2.25 -9.15
C GLU A 214 -14.83 -2.11 -7.68
N VAL A 215 -14.57 -0.88 -7.21
CA VAL A 215 -14.29 -0.59 -5.80
C VAL A 215 -15.48 -0.96 -4.92
N ALA A 216 -16.72 -0.66 -5.34
CA ALA A 216 -17.92 -1.04 -4.61
C ALA A 216 -18.05 -2.57 -4.47
N HIS A 217 -17.75 -3.33 -5.52
CA HIS A 217 -17.71 -4.79 -5.48
C HIS A 217 -16.67 -5.33 -4.49
N LEU A 218 -15.47 -4.74 -4.45
CA LEU A 218 -14.44 -5.15 -3.48
C LEU A 218 -14.89 -4.93 -2.04
N TYR A 219 -15.58 -3.81 -1.75
CA TYR A 219 -16.15 -3.56 -0.42
C TYR A 219 -17.25 -4.56 -0.04
N GLU A 220 -18.12 -4.93 -1.00
CA GLU A 220 -19.15 -5.95 -0.77
C GLU A 220 -18.53 -7.32 -0.49
N LEU A 221 -17.48 -7.68 -1.23
CA LEU A 221 -16.76 -8.94 -1.05
C LEU A 221 -16.04 -8.99 0.31
N ALA A 222 -15.43 -7.88 0.73
CA ALA A 222 -14.84 -7.74 2.07
C ALA A 222 -15.89 -7.84 3.20
N ALA A 223 -17.09 -7.29 2.99
CA ALA A 223 -18.20 -7.40 3.94
C ALA A 223 -18.70 -8.85 4.05
N LEU A 224 -18.84 -9.56 2.92
CA LEU A 224 -19.21 -10.98 2.89
C LEU A 224 -18.17 -11.87 3.59
N LEU A 225 -16.87 -11.63 3.35
CA LEU A 225 -15.79 -12.33 4.05
C LEU A 225 -15.83 -12.09 5.56
N SER A 226 -16.12 -10.86 5.99
CA SER A 226 -16.28 -10.53 7.41
C SER A 226 -17.47 -11.25 8.04
N LYS A 227 -18.61 -11.31 7.34
CA LYS A 227 -19.81 -12.04 7.78
C LYS A 227 -19.57 -13.56 7.85
N ALA A 228 -18.85 -14.12 6.88
CA ALA A 228 -18.46 -15.53 6.88
C ALA A 228 -17.55 -15.88 8.07
N ARG A 229 -16.61 -14.99 8.43
CA ARG A 229 -15.79 -15.14 9.65
C ARG A 229 -16.62 -15.10 10.93
N ALA A 230 -17.63 -14.25 11.01
CA ALA A 230 -18.50 -14.11 12.18
C ALA A 230 -19.42 -15.33 12.40
N LEU A 231 -19.84 -16.00 11.32
CA LEU A 231 -20.70 -17.19 11.39
C LEU A 231 -19.94 -18.48 11.75
N LYS A 232 -18.61 -18.44 11.90
CA LYS A 232 -17.82 -19.64 12.17
C LYS A 232 -18.04 -20.18 13.59
N PRO A 233 -18.59 -21.40 13.77
CA PRO A 233 -18.72 -22.00 15.10
C PRO A 233 -17.33 -22.34 15.67
N ALA A 234 -17.14 -22.10 16.96
CA ALA A 234 -15.83 -22.11 17.63
C ALA A 234 -15.17 -23.49 17.82
N GLY A 235 -15.43 -24.48 16.94
CA GLY A 235 -15.15 -25.90 17.20
C GLY A 235 -14.20 -26.63 16.25
N GLU A 236 -14.09 -26.26 14.97
CA GLU A 236 -13.37 -27.06 13.97
C GLU A 236 -12.45 -26.17 13.13
N SER A 237 -11.12 -26.38 13.19
CA SER A 237 -10.19 -25.71 12.25
C SER A 237 -8.74 -26.16 12.42
N ARG A 238 -8.31 -27.10 11.56
CA ARG A 238 -6.93 -27.14 11.06
C ARG A 238 -6.88 -27.24 9.53
N GLY A 239 -7.84 -27.92 8.92
CA GLY A 239 -7.96 -27.98 7.45
C GLY A 239 -8.46 -26.66 6.83
N GLU A 240 -9.42 -25.99 7.46
CA GLU A 240 -10.09 -24.82 6.88
C GLU A 240 -9.32 -23.50 7.00
N GLU A 241 -8.37 -23.40 7.93
CA GLU A 241 -7.47 -22.24 7.98
C GLU A 241 -6.63 -22.16 6.71
N ALA A 242 -6.19 -23.31 6.17
CA ALA A 242 -5.47 -23.38 4.91
C ALA A 242 -6.32 -22.86 3.74
N THR A 243 -7.63 -23.17 3.72
CA THR A 243 -8.55 -22.68 2.68
C THR A 243 -8.76 -21.16 2.77
N ILE A 244 -8.91 -20.61 3.98
CA ILE A 244 -9.03 -19.16 4.17
C ILE A 244 -7.74 -18.46 3.72
N TYR A 245 -6.57 -18.99 4.08
CA TYR A 245 -5.28 -18.46 3.62
C TYR A 245 -5.13 -18.53 2.10
N ALA A 246 -5.55 -19.63 1.47
CA ALA A 246 -5.53 -19.79 0.02
C ALA A 246 -6.42 -18.75 -0.66
N LEU A 247 -7.65 -18.55 -0.17
CA LEU A 247 -8.58 -17.56 -0.73
C LEU A 247 -8.08 -16.13 -0.56
N THR A 248 -7.48 -15.77 0.58
CA THR A 248 -6.86 -14.46 0.76
C THR A 248 -5.64 -14.28 -0.15
N SER A 249 -4.84 -15.33 -0.37
CA SER A 249 -3.70 -15.28 -1.27
C SER A 249 -4.12 -15.05 -2.73
N ILE A 250 -5.20 -15.71 -3.16
CA ILE A 250 -5.77 -15.52 -4.50
C ILE A 250 -6.27 -14.07 -4.67
N ALA A 251 -7.00 -13.54 -3.69
CA ALA A 251 -7.47 -12.16 -3.73
C ALA A 251 -6.31 -11.14 -3.78
N ASP A 252 -5.24 -11.37 -3.02
CA ASP A 252 -4.04 -10.52 -3.04
C ASP A 252 -3.30 -10.59 -4.38
N GLU A 253 -3.29 -11.76 -5.03
CA GLU A 253 -2.69 -11.95 -6.36
C GLU A 253 -3.51 -11.26 -7.46
N GLU A 254 -4.83 -11.38 -7.41
CA GLU A 254 -5.74 -10.68 -8.33
C GLU A 254 -5.63 -9.16 -8.18
N HIS A 255 -5.57 -8.66 -6.95
CA HIS A 255 -5.36 -7.23 -6.69
C HIS A 255 -4.03 -6.75 -7.28
N ARG A 256 -2.93 -7.48 -7.05
CA ARG A 256 -1.62 -7.15 -7.63
C ARG A 256 -1.62 -7.20 -9.15
N ALA A 257 -2.37 -8.13 -9.76
CA ALA A 257 -2.49 -8.21 -11.21
C ALA A 257 -3.26 -7.01 -11.79
N LEU A 258 -4.35 -6.59 -11.15
CA LEU A 258 -5.11 -5.39 -11.52
C LEU A 258 -4.26 -4.12 -11.40
N GLU A 259 -3.54 -3.94 -10.29
CA GLU A 259 -2.61 -2.82 -10.15
C GLU A 259 -1.51 -2.82 -11.23
N ALA A 260 -0.95 -3.98 -11.55
CA ALA A 260 0.06 -4.10 -12.59
C ALA A 260 -0.49 -3.68 -13.96
N LYS A 261 -1.73 -4.08 -14.27
CA LYS A 261 -2.44 -3.67 -15.49
C LYS A 261 -2.69 -2.17 -15.53
N LEU A 262 -3.21 -1.58 -14.45
CA LEU A 262 -3.42 -0.13 -14.33
C LEU A 262 -2.11 0.67 -14.50
N ARG A 263 -0.99 0.18 -13.94
CA ARG A 263 0.33 0.81 -14.14
C ARG A 263 0.77 0.75 -15.59
N GLU A 264 0.50 -0.35 -16.29
CA GLU A 264 0.89 -0.51 -17.69
C GLU A 264 0.02 0.36 -18.62
N ASP A 265 -1.30 0.38 -18.39
CA ASP A 265 -2.23 1.26 -19.11
C ASP A 265 -1.86 2.73 -18.92
N ALA A 266 -1.46 3.11 -17.70
CA ALA A 266 -0.94 4.44 -17.43
C ALA A 266 0.33 4.72 -18.25
N LYS A 267 1.31 3.82 -18.28
CA LYS A 267 2.51 4.01 -19.11
C LYS A 267 2.17 4.19 -20.58
N GLN A 268 1.28 3.37 -21.13
CA GLN A 268 0.86 3.45 -22.52
C GLN A 268 0.23 4.80 -22.85
N LEU A 269 -0.63 5.32 -21.97
CA LEU A 269 -1.19 6.67 -22.11
C LEU A 269 -0.11 7.76 -22.09
N THR A 270 0.90 7.67 -21.22
CA THR A 270 2.04 8.62 -21.26
C THR A 270 2.79 8.58 -22.58
N VAL A 271 3.04 7.38 -23.13
CA VAL A 271 3.72 7.23 -24.43
C VAL A 271 2.88 7.82 -25.55
N GLN A 272 1.56 7.61 -25.53
CA GLN A 272 0.64 8.22 -26.49
C GLN A 272 0.66 9.75 -26.37
N LEU A 273 0.67 10.32 -25.16
CA LEU A 273 0.81 11.76 -24.94
C LEU A 273 2.07 12.34 -25.55
N GLU A 274 3.21 11.68 -25.32
CA GLU A 274 4.50 12.10 -25.87
C GLU A 274 4.50 12.03 -27.40
N ALA A 275 3.86 11.01 -27.99
CA ALA A 275 3.74 10.85 -29.44
C ALA A 275 2.83 11.91 -30.09
N HIS A 276 1.80 12.39 -29.37
CA HIS A 276 0.86 13.40 -29.84
C HIS A 276 1.30 14.85 -29.56
N GLY A 277 2.53 15.08 -29.05
CA GLY A 277 3.10 16.39 -28.73
C GLY A 277 3.35 17.36 -29.89
N SER A 278 2.82 17.10 -31.09
CA SER A 278 2.73 18.11 -32.16
C SER A 278 1.53 19.02 -31.91
N ALA A 279 1.72 20.34 -32.04
CA ALA A 279 0.75 21.39 -31.68
C ALA A 279 -0.66 21.24 -32.29
N ALA A 280 -0.85 20.37 -33.28
CA ALA A 280 -2.15 20.03 -33.85
C ALA A 280 -3.08 19.24 -32.90
N ASN A 281 -2.54 18.52 -31.89
CA ASN A 281 -3.32 17.57 -31.08
C ASN A 281 -3.34 17.90 -29.58
N ALA A 282 -3.23 19.17 -29.20
CA ALA A 282 -3.29 19.62 -27.79
C ALA A 282 -4.56 19.13 -27.04
N ARG A 283 -5.64 18.87 -27.78
CA ARG A 283 -6.93 18.39 -27.26
C ARG A 283 -6.89 16.90 -26.85
N GLU A 284 -6.29 16.05 -27.67
CA GLU A 284 -6.06 14.64 -27.33
C GLU A 284 -5.03 14.51 -26.21
N ALA A 285 -4.05 15.40 -26.18
CA ALA A 285 -3.06 15.45 -25.11
C ALA A 285 -3.69 15.83 -23.74
N ALA A 286 -4.63 16.77 -23.71
CA ALA A 286 -5.35 17.09 -22.48
C ALA A 286 -6.23 15.93 -21.98
N GLU A 287 -6.91 15.23 -22.89
CA GLU A 287 -7.79 14.09 -22.54
C GLU A 287 -6.99 12.90 -21.98
N MET A 288 -5.86 12.57 -22.59
CA MET A 288 -5.01 11.48 -22.11
C MET A 288 -4.29 11.82 -20.80
N ALA A 289 -3.95 13.10 -20.55
CA ALA A 289 -3.42 13.55 -19.27
C ALA A 289 -4.44 13.42 -18.14
N ALA A 290 -5.72 13.71 -18.40
CA ALA A 290 -6.80 13.51 -17.44
C ALA A 290 -7.00 12.01 -17.11
N LYS A 291 -6.97 11.13 -18.13
CA LYS A 291 -7.05 9.66 -17.94
C LYS A 291 -5.89 9.14 -17.08
N LEU A 292 -4.69 9.65 -17.28
CA LEU A 292 -3.52 9.33 -16.45
C LEU A 292 -3.66 9.75 -14.99
N GLN A 293 -4.20 10.94 -14.74
CA GLN A 293 -4.40 11.46 -13.39
C GLN A 293 -5.42 10.60 -12.63
N VAL A 294 -6.48 10.17 -13.32
CA VAL A 294 -7.47 9.21 -12.81
C VAL A 294 -6.82 7.86 -12.45
N LEU A 295 -6.03 7.28 -13.35
CA LEU A 295 -5.35 6.00 -13.12
C LEU A 295 -4.35 6.07 -11.96
N ARG A 296 -3.58 7.16 -11.85
CA ARG A 296 -2.70 7.41 -10.70
C ARG A 296 -3.47 7.52 -9.40
N GLY A 297 -4.63 8.19 -9.42
CA GLY A 297 -5.53 8.27 -8.28
C GLY A 297 -6.08 6.91 -7.87
N ALA A 298 -6.43 6.05 -8.84
CA ALA A 298 -6.88 4.69 -8.57
C ALA A 298 -5.76 3.83 -7.95
N LEU A 299 -4.55 3.87 -8.52
CA LEU A 299 -3.36 3.17 -8.01
C LEU A 299 -2.90 3.62 -6.63
N SER A 300 -3.21 4.84 -6.22
CA SER A 300 -2.91 5.33 -4.87
C SER A 300 -3.96 4.92 -3.84
N ARG A 301 -5.15 4.48 -4.28
CA ARG A 301 -6.27 4.06 -3.42
C ARG A 301 -6.30 2.54 -3.20
N SER A 302 -5.81 1.78 -4.19
CA SER A 302 -5.52 0.34 -4.10
C SER A 302 -4.27 0.10 -3.26
#